data_AF-M2V340-F1
#
_entry.id   AF-M2V340-F1
#
_cell.length_a   1.000
_cell.length_b   1.000
_cell.length_c   1.000
_cell.angle_alpha   90.00
_cell.angle_beta   90.00
_cell.angle_gamma   90.00
#
_symmetry.space_group_name_H-M   'P 1'
#
loop_
_entity.id
_entity.type
_entity.pdbx_description
1 polymer ?
#
loop_
_entity_poly.entity_id
_entity_poly.type
_entity_poly.pdbx_seq_one_letter_code
_entity_poly.pdbx_strand_id
1 'polypeptide(L)'
;MEKRVMNNDTNGRCPAHRRPCLLGFATGTAMWISSAATSTSILALQPHPSENEVLRRWQSFITQRVEDIPDSVLFTGIAVCLALYAASCMHIYYTAPRSVSITLTASILLVFVEIVWNALNVTPVERLAVVLPGTVNIGLSWILVHQSRELPEIVLGGRESEV
;
A
#
# COMPACT_ATOMS: atom_id res chain seq x y z
N MET A 1 -10.35 50.85 38.78
CA MET A 1 -9.10 50.91 37.99
C MET A 1 -8.62 49.47 37.86
N GLU A 2 -9.04 48.82 36.77
CA GLU A 2 -8.99 47.36 36.60
C GLU A 2 -7.71 47.00 35.82
N LYS A 3 -6.79 46.27 36.45
CA LYS A 3 -5.57 45.78 35.80
C LYS A 3 -5.93 44.62 34.89
N ARG A 4 -5.98 44.85 33.57
CA ARG A 4 -6.03 43.78 32.58
C ARG A 4 -4.67 43.09 32.53
N VAL A 5 -4.62 41.85 32.99
CA VAL A 5 -3.50 40.94 32.74
C VAL A 5 -3.59 40.51 31.28
N MET A 6 -2.60 40.90 30.50
CA MET A 6 -2.44 40.53 29.09
C MET A 6 -1.85 39.12 29.06
N ASN A 7 -2.68 38.10 28.90
CA ASN A 7 -2.23 36.72 28.68
C ASN A 7 -1.76 36.59 27.23
N ASN A 8 -0.45 36.43 27.06
CA ASN A 8 0.20 36.20 25.78
C ASN A 8 0.46 34.69 25.65
N ASP A 9 -0.58 33.92 25.35
CA ASP A 9 -0.47 32.48 25.07
C ASP A 9 -0.43 32.23 23.56
N THR A 10 0.67 32.66 22.93
CA THR A 10 1.00 32.25 21.55
C THR A 10 1.75 30.92 21.59
N ASN A 11 1.11 29.88 22.15
CA ASN A 11 1.60 28.52 22.05
C ASN A 11 0.93 27.86 20.84
N GLY A 12 1.60 27.97 19.69
CA GLY A 12 1.27 27.23 18.48
C GLY A 12 1.39 25.73 18.70
N ARG A 13 0.37 25.14 19.35
CA ARG A 13 0.20 23.69 19.42
C ARG A 13 -0.22 23.22 18.03
N CYS A 14 0.76 22.84 17.21
CA CYS A 14 0.50 21.92 16.10
C CYS A 14 -0.21 20.68 16.69
N PRO A 15 -1.43 20.34 16.26
CA PRO A 15 -2.13 19.20 16.83
C PRO A 15 -1.37 17.93 16.41
N ALA A 16 -0.71 17.30 17.39
CA ALA A 16 0.00 16.03 17.24
C ALA A 16 -0.89 14.91 16.63
N HIS A 17 -2.21 15.11 16.67
CA HIS A 17 -3.24 14.26 16.11
C HIS A 17 -3.19 14.05 14.57
N ARG A 18 -2.59 14.98 13.81
CA ARG A 18 -2.57 14.88 12.33
C ARG A 18 -1.47 13.97 11.78
N ARG A 19 -0.42 13.70 12.56
CA ARG A 19 0.79 12.99 12.10
C ARG A 19 0.61 11.48 11.87
N PRO A 20 -0.06 10.71 12.74
CA PRO A 20 -0.20 9.26 12.55
C PRO A 20 -1.06 8.91 11.33
N CYS A 21 -2.16 9.64 11.12
CA CYS A 21 -3.06 9.44 9.99
C CYS A 21 -2.38 9.80 8.65
N LEU A 22 -1.57 10.87 8.63
CA LEU A 22 -0.85 11.28 7.43
C LEU A 22 0.29 10.33 7.09
N LEU A 23 0.99 9.78 8.10
CA LEU A 23 2.00 8.76 7.91
C LEU A 23 1.39 7.47 7.34
N GLY A 24 0.28 6.99 7.91
CA GLY A 24 -0.43 5.80 7.40
C GLY A 24 -0.90 5.99 5.95
N PHE A 25 -1.43 7.16 5.61
CA PHE A 25 -1.81 7.49 4.23
C PHE A 25 -0.60 7.53 3.28
N ALA A 26 0.50 8.15 3.70
CA ALA A 26 1.73 8.21 2.91
C ALA A 26 2.33 6.81 2.70
N THR A 27 2.37 5.97 3.74
CA THR A 27 2.81 4.57 3.65
C THR A 27 1.92 3.77 2.72
N GLY A 28 0.59 3.88 2.86
CA GLY A 28 -0.35 3.20 1.96
C GLY A 28 -0.17 3.64 0.51
N THR A 29 0.01 4.94 0.27
CA THR A 29 0.23 5.49 -1.07
C THR A 29 1.55 5.00 -1.66
N ALA A 30 2.64 5.03 -0.89
CA ALA A 30 3.95 4.54 -1.31
C ALA A 30 3.89 3.04 -1.65
N MET A 31 3.22 2.24 -0.82
CA MET A 31 2.98 0.82 -1.05
C MET A 31 2.24 0.57 -2.38
N TRP A 32 1.12 1.27 -2.63
CA TRP A 32 0.34 1.10 -3.86
C TRP A 32 1.11 1.52 -5.11
N ILE A 33 1.74 2.70 -5.09
CA ILE A 33 2.47 3.21 -6.26
C ILE A 33 3.64 2.30 -6.61
N SER A 34 4.43 1.91 -5.61
CA SER A 34 5.60 1.07 -5.83
C SER A 34 5.23 -0.35 -6.28
N SER A 35 4.19 -0.94 -5.70
CA SER A 35 3.68 -2.23 -6.14
C SER A 35 3.12 -2.16 -7.56
N ALA A 36 2.29 -1.17 -7.87
CA ALA A 36 1.68 -1.02 -9.19
C ALA A 36 2.74 -0.77 -10.27
N ALA A 37 3.75 0.07 -9.98
CA ALA A 37 4.87 0.30 -10.87
C ALA A 37 5.64 -1.00 -11.14
N THR A 38 5.99 -1.74 -10.09
CA THR A 38 6.71 -3.02 -10.20
C THR A 38 5.91 -4.05 -11.01
N SER A 39 4.65 -4.27 -10.65
CA SER A 39 3.74 -5.20 -11.35
C SER A 39 3.58 -4.83 -12.81
N THR A 40 3.45 -3.53 -13.10
CA THR A 40 3.31 -3.00 -14.46
C THR A 40 4.58 -3.19 -15.27
N SER A 41 5.75 -2.90 -14.72
CA SER A 41 7.03 -3.12 -15.39
C SER A 41 7.26 -4.60 -15.68
N ILE A 42 6.97 -5.49 -14.72
CA ILE A 42 7.11 -6.94 -14.94
C ILE A 42 6.16 -7.41 -16.06
N LEU A 43 4.90 -6.96 -16.05
CA LEU A 43 3.92 -7.30 -17.08
C LEU A 43 4.36 -6.79 -18.47
N ALA A 44 4.89 -5.57 -18.54
CA ALA A 44 5.38 -4.98 -19.80
C ALA A 44 6.59 -5.71 -20.39
N LEU A 45 7.44 -6.27 -19.53
CA LEU A 45 8.65 -7.02 -19.90
C LEU A 45 8.37 -8.49 -20.24
N GLN A 46 7.11 -8.95 -20.16
CA GLN A 46 6.80 -10.33 -20.52
C GLN A 46 6.98 -10.55 -22.04
N PRO A 47 7.66 -11.64 -22.45
CA PRO A 47 7.96 -11.90 -23.86
C PRO A 47 6.72 -12.28 -24.68
N HIS A 48 5.68 -12.80 -24.01
CA HIS A 48 4.42 -13.19 -24.63
C HIS A 48 3.29 -12.33 -24.06
N PRO A 49 2.27 -11.99 -24.87
CA PRO A 49 1.09 -11.31 -24.38
C PRO A 49 0.33 -12.19 -23.39
N SER A 50 -0.26 -11.57 -22.37
CA SER A 50 -1.10 -12.24 -21.39
C SER A 50 -2.29 -12.96 -22.04
N GLU A 51 -2.65 -14.13 -21.50
CA GLU A 51 -3.87 -14.86 -21.88
C GLU A 51 -5.13 -14.24 -21.24
N ASN A 52 -4.96 -13.46 -20.17
CA ASN A 52 -6.06 -12.74 -19.53
C ASN A 52 -6.36 -11.45 -20.32
N GLU A 53 -7.60 -11.27 -20.75
CA GLU A 53 -8.01 -10.14 -21.60
C GLU A 53 -7.74 -8.76 -20.96
N VAL A 54 -7.91 -8.65 -19.64
CA VAL A 54 -7.68 -7.40 -18.91
C VAL A 54 -6.19 -7.10 -18.82
N LEU A 55 -5.38 -8.09 -18.43
CA LEU A 55 -3.93 -7.95 -18.38
C LEU A 55 -3.33 -7.72 -19.76
N ARG A 56 -3.88 -8.35 -20.81
CA ARG A 56 -3.46 -8.16 -22.20
C ARG A 56 -3.67 -6.72 -22.66
N ARG A 57 -4.84 -6.13 -22.37
CA ARG A 57 -5.11 -4.72 -22.68
C ARG A 57 -4.20 -3.78 -21.90
N TRP A 58 -3.98 -4.08 -20.62
CA TRP A 58 -3.08 -3.32 -19.76
C TRP A 58 -1.63 -3.38 -20.28
N GLN A 59 -1.14 -4.59 -20.61
CA GLN A 59 0.19 -4.82 -21.17
C GLN A 59 0.37 -4.04 -22.47
N SER A 60 -0.57 -4.15 -23.42
CA SER A 60 -0.52 -3.39 -24.69
C SER A 60 -0.39 -1.88 -24.48
N PHE A 61 -1.11 -1.31 -23.49
CA PHE A 61 -1.04 0.11 -23.18
C PHE A 61 0.32 0.55 -22.61
N ILE A 62 0.97 -0.29 -21.81
CA ILE A 62 2.26 0.05 -21.18
C ILE A 62 3.45 -0.33 -22.04
N THR A 63 3.44 -1.44 -22.77
CA THR A 63 4.56 -1.84 -23.62
C THR A 63 4.92 -0.71 -24.60
N GLN A 64 3.90 -0.03 -25.16
CA GLN A 64 4.09 1.15 -26.02
C GLN A 64 4.83 2.31 -25.33
N ARG A 65 4.76 2.43 -24.01
CA ARG A 65 5.45 3.47 -23.23
C ARG A 65 6.82 3.06 -22.73
N VAL A 66 7.09 1.76 -22.68
CA VAL A 66 8.31 1.18 -22.10
C VAL A 66 9.36 0.89 -23.16
N GLU A 67 8.95 0.73 -24.43
CA GLU A 67 9.83 0.41 -25.56
C GLU A 67 10.98 1.41 -25.75
N ASP A 68 10.76 2.68 -25.43
CA ASP A 68 11.78 3.75 -25.56
C ASP A 68 12.67 3.94 -24.31
N ILE A 69 12.42 3.18 -23.23
CA ILE A 69 13.13 3.35 -21.95
C ILE A 69 14.34 2.41 -21.89
N PRO A 70 15.54 2.90 -21.55
CA PRO A 70 16.70 2.03 -21.39
C PRO A 70 16.49 0.96 -20.30
N ASP A 71 16.91 -0.28 -20.59
CA ASP A 71 16.80 -1.42 -19.66
C ASP A 71 17.41 -1.14 -18.28
N SER A 72 18.53 -0.39 -18.23
CA SER A 72 19.19 -0.01 -16.99
C SER A 72 18.32 0.90 -16.12
N VAL A 73 17.55 1.80 -16.74
CA VAL A 73 16.61 2.70 -16.06
C VAL A 73 15.40 1.91 -15.57
N LEU A 74 14.88 1.00 -16.38
CA LEU A 74 13.78 0.11 -15.99
C LEU A 74 14.17 -0.76 -14.79
N PHE A 75 15.33 -1.42 -14.85
CA PHE A 75 15.81 -2.28 -13.78
C PHE A 75 16.03 -1.49 -12.48
N THR A 76 16.64 -0.31 -12.57
CA THR A 76 16.84 0.57 -11.40
C THR A 76 15.49 1.02 -10.82
N GLY A 77 14.53 1.38 -11.68
CA GLY A 77 13.19 1.77 -11.25
C GLY A 77 12.46 0.64 -10.53
N ILE A 78 12.52 -0.58 -11.06
CA ILE A 78 11.97 -1.79 -10.42
C ILE A 78 12.60 -2.01 -9.05
N ALA A 79 13.94 -1.94 -8.96
CA ALA A 79 14.65 -2.15 -7.70
C ALA A 79 14.26 -1.11 -6.63
N VAL A 80 14.17 0.17 -7.00
CA VAL A 80 13.74 1.25 -6.10
C VAL A 80 12.28 1.04 -5.66
N CYS A 81 11.39 0.67 -6.57
CA CYS A 81 10.00 0.39 -6.24
C CYS A 81 9.89 -0.81 -5.29
N LEU A 82 10.61 -1.91 -5.55
CA LEU A 82 10.65 -3.06 -4.65
C LEU A 82 11.13 -2.68 -3.24
N ALA A 83 12.18 -1.86 -3.14
CA ALA A 83 12.70 -1.41 -1.86
C ALA A 83 11.66 -0.55 -1.09
N LEU A 84 11.00 0.39 -1.77
CA LEU A 84 9.95 1.23 -1.19
C LEU A 84 8.73 0.40 -0.76
N TYR A 85 8.36 -0.59 -1.57
CA TYR A 85 7.29 -1.51 -1.26
C TYR A 85 7.59 -2.32 0.00
N ALA A 86 8.79 -2.91 0.06
CA ALA A 86 9.24 -3.68 1.21
C ALA A 86 9.31 -2.84 2.48
N ALA A 87 9.85 -1.61 2.40
CA ALA A 87 9.89 -0.68 3.53
C ALA A 87 8.48 -0.33 4.03
N SER A 88 7.54 -0.10 3.11
CA SER A 88 6.15 0.20 3.45
C SER A 88 5.45 -0.99 4.12
N CYS A 89 5.63 -2.19 3.58
CA CYS A 89 5.09 -3.42 4.17
C CYS A 89 5.67 -3.69 5.56
N MET A 90 6.99 -3.52 5.72
CA MET A 90 7.66 -3.66 7.02
C MET A 90 7.13 -2.66 8.04
N HIS A 91 6.88 -1.40 7.64
CA HIS A 91 6.28 -0.42 8.52
C HIS A 91 4.91 -0.87 9.04
N ILE A 92 4.04 -1.37 8.14
CA ILE A 92 2.71 -1.87 8.53
C ILE A 92 2.83 -3.12 9.41
N TYR A 93 3.79 -4.01 9.12
CA TYR A 93 4.06 -5.18 9.95
C TYR A 93 4.48 -4.80 11.38
N TYR A 94 5.30 -3.76 11.55
CA TYR A 94 5.69 -3.29 12.87
C TYR A 94 4.51 -2.72 13.67
N THR A 95 3.51 -2.13 13.02
CA THR A 95 2.35 -1.57 13.71
C THR A 95 1.24 -2.60 13.99
N ALA A 96 1.10 -3.65 13.17
CA ALA A 96 0.10 -4.69 13.34
C ALA A 96 0.58 -6.08 12.87
N PRO A 97 1.52 -6.73 13.57
CA PRO A 97 2.16 -7.95 13.09
C PRO A 97 1.17 -9.10 12.92
N ARG A 98 0.26 -9.29 13.88
CA ARG A 98 -0.75 -10.36 13.84
C ARG A 98 -1.71 -10.19 12.66
N SER A 99 -2.23 -8.98 12.46
CA SER A 99 -3.15 -8.70 11.36
C SER A 99 -2.47 -8.87 10.01
N VAL A 100 -1.21 -8.43 9.88
CA VAL A 100 -0.43 -8.64 8.65
C VAL A 100 -0.20 -10.11 8.37
N SER A 101 0.16 -10.93 9.36
CA SER A 101 0.35 -12.38 9.17
C SER A 101 -0.94 -13.08 8.71
N ILE A 102 -2.09 -12.71 9.29
CA ILE A 102 -3.40 -13.25 8.88
C ILE A 102 -3.71 -12.84 7.43
N THR A 103 -3.55 -11.56 7.11
CA THR A 103 -3.76 -11.04 5.75
C THR A 103 -2.86 -11.75 4.74
N LEU A 104 -1.56 -11.87 5.02
CA LEU A 104 -0.61 -12.51 4.12
C LEU A 104 -0.96 -13.98 3.90
N THR A 105 -1.33 -14.69 4.97
CA THR A 105 -1.75 -16.09 4.88
C THR A 105 -3.02 -16.23 4.04
N ALA A 106 -4.00 -15.36 4.24
CA ALA A 106 -5.23 -15.33 3.44
C ALA A 106 -4.93 -15.02 1.96
N SER A 107 -4.08 -14.03 1.67
CA SER A 107 -3.67 -13.70 0.29
C SER A 107 -2.98 -14.88 -0.40
N ILE A 108 -2.08 -15.57 0.31
CA ILE A 108 -1.41 -16.76 -0.21
C ILE A 108 -2.41 -17.87 -0.50
N LEU A 109 -3.31 -18.18 0.45
CA LEU A 109 -4.34 -19.20 0.28
C LEU A 109 -5.27 -18.87 -0.89
N LEU A 110 -5.69 -17.61 -1.04
CA LEU A 110 -6.50 -17.16 -2.18
C LEU A 110 -5.78 -17.39 -3.50
N VAL A 111 -4.48 -17.10 -3.59
CA VAL A 111 -3.70 -17.36 -4.80
C VAL A 111 -3.55 -18.86 -5.05
N PHE A 112 -3.38 -19.69 -4.01
CA PHE A 112 -3.36 -21.15 -4.18
C PHE A 112 -4.69 -21.70 -4.69
N VAL A 113 -5.80 -21.23 -4.13
CA VAL A 113 -7.14 -21.59 -4.59
C VAL A 113 -7.34 -21.17 -6.05
N GLU A 114 -6.88 -19.98 -6.41
CA GLU A 114 -6.89 -19.48 -7.78
C GLU A 114 -5.99 -20.29 -8.72
N ILE A 115 -4.91 -20.89 -8.23
CA ILE A 115 -4.09 -21.83 -9.03
C ILE A 115 -4.90 -23.08 -9.38
N VAL A 116 -5.67 -23.61 -8.42
CA VAL A 116 -6.46 -24.83 -8.61
C VAL A 116 -7.64 -24.58 -9.54
N TRP A 117 -8.33 -23.44 -9.40
CA TRP A 117 -9.49 -23.11 -10.23
C TRP A 117 -9.12 -22.50 -11.58
N ASN A 118 -7.98 -21.81 -11.67
CA ASN A 118 -7.55 -21.07 -12.85
C ASN A 118 -8.64 -20.15 -13.43
N ALA A 119 -9.49 -19.58 -12.57
CA ALA A 119 -10.66 -18.81 -12.99
C ALA A 119 -10.26 -17.48 -13.66
N LEU A 120 -9.16 -16.88 -13.22
CA LEU A 120 -8.62 -15.64 -13.77
C LEU A 120 -7.86 -15.86 -15.10
N ASN A 121 -7.61 -17.11 -15.51
CA ASN A 121 -6.84 -17.43 -16.71
C ASN A 121 -5.50 -16.67 -16.79
N VAL A 122 -4.70 -16.78 -15.72
CA VAL A 122 -3.42 -16.06 -15.57
C VAL A 122 -2.28 -17.04 -15.38
N THR A 123 -1.12 -16.68 -15.91
CA THR A 123 0.11 -17.48 -15.79
C THR A 123 0.65 -17.45 -14.35
N PRO A 124 1.50 -18.43 -13.95
CA PRO A 124 2.17 -18.38 -12.64
C PRO A 124 2.95 -17.08 -12.40
N VAL A 125 3.55 -16.50 -13.45
CA VAL A 125 4.28 -15.24 -13.37
C VAL A 125 3.32 -14.09 -13.08
N GLU A 126 2.19 -13.99 -13.78
CA GLU A 126 1.17 -12.96 -13.55
C GLU A 126 0.54 -13.08 -12.15
N ARG A 127 0.36 -14.30 -11.65
CA ARG A 127 -0.10 -14.52 -10.27
C ARG A 127 0.85 -13.93 -9.26
N LEU A 128 2.14 -14.17 -9.40
CA LEU A 128 3.14 -13.67 -8.46
C LEU A 128 3.44 -12.18 -8.65
N ALA A 129 3.39 -11.68 -9.89
CA ALA A 129 3.75 -10.31 -10.22
C ALA A 129 2.59 -9.33 -10.06
N VAL A 130 1.33 -9.77 -10.19
CA VAL A 130 0.15 -8.89 -10.23
C VAL A 130 -0.89 -9.29 -9.19
N VAL A 131 -1.34 -10.54 -9.20
CA VAL A 131 -2.47 -10.98 -8.34
C VAL A 131 -2.09 -10.98 -6.86
N LEU A 132 -0.95 -11.59 -6.51
CA LEU A 132 -0.49 -11.68 -5.13
C LEU A 132 -0.21 -10.28 -4.54
N PRO A 133 0.58 -9.39 -5.17
CA PRO A 133 0.78 -8.03 -4.66
C PRO A 133 -0.54 -7.25 -4.54
N GLY A 134 -1.47 -7.40 -5.50
CA GLY A 134 -2.78 -6.77 -5.44
C GLY A 134 -3.60 -7.22 -4.22
N THR A 135 -3.70 -8.52 -3.98
CA THR A 135 -4.43 -9.06 -2.81
C THR A 135 -3.77 -8.65 -1.48
N VAL A 136 -2.44 -8.65 -1.41
CA VAL A 136 -1.70 -8.19 -0.23
C VAL A 136 -1.97 -6.71 0.01
N ASN A 137 -1.90 -5.86 -1.02
CA ASN A 137 -2.12 -4.42 -0.87
C ASN A 137 -3.54 -4.09 -0.39
N ILE A 138 -4.55 -4.80 -0.88
CA ILE A 138 -5.94 -4.64 -0.42
C ILE A 138 -6.02 -4.94 1.08
N GLY A 139 -5.46 -6.09 1.51
CA GLY A 139 -5.49 -6.47 2.92
C GLY A 139 -4.65 -5.55 3.82
N LEU A 140 -3.51 -5.07 3.37
CA LEU A 140 -2.70 -4.09 4.12
C LEU A 140 -3.40 -2.72 4.20
N SER A 141 -4.10 -2.31 3.14
CA SER A 141 -4.92 -1.10 3.15
C SER A 141 -6.06 -1.19 4.15
N TRP A 142 -6.69 -2.36 4.26
CA TRP A 142 -7.71 -2.61 5.28
C TRP A 142 -7.17 -2.40 6.69
N ILE A 143 -5.96 -2.90 6.99
CA ILE A 143 -5.28 -2.70 8.28
C ILE A 143 -5.05 -1.21 8.55
N LEU A 144 -4.50 -0.47 7.57
CA LEU A 144 -4.25 0.96 7.71
C LEU A 144 -5.54 1.76 7.99
N VAL A 145 -6.63 1.41 7.31
CA VAL A 145 -7.94 2.05 7.53
C VAL A 145 -8.46 1.72 8.92
N HIS A 146 -8.38 0.47 9.37
CA HIS A 146 -8.83 0.09 10.71
C HIS A 146 -8.04 0.79 11.81
N GLN A 147 -6.70 0.84 11.71
CA GLN A 147 -5.86 1.56 12.66
C GLN A 147 -6.20 3.06 12.71
N SER A 148 -6.55 3.66 11.57
CA SER A 148 -6.96 5.07 11.50
C SER A 148 -8.31 5.35 12.18
N ARG A 149 -9.17 4.32 12.30
CA ARG A 149 -10.49 4.39 12.96
C ARG A 149 -10.43 4.09 14.46
N GLU A 150 -9.52 3.24 14.90
CA GLU A 150 -9.33 2.96 16.33
C GLU A 150 -8.64 4.12 17.07
N LEU A 151 -7.74 4.85 16.40
CA LEU A 151 -7.08 6.03 16.98
C LEU A 151 -8.06 7.11 17.53
N PRO A 152 -9.14 7.50 16.82
CA PRO A 152 -10.10 8.46 17.33
C PRO A 152 -10.97 7.94 18.49
N GLU A 153 -11.28 6.64 18.56
CA GLU A 153 -12.14 6.08 19.62
C GLU A 153 -11.45 6.05 20.99
N ILE A 154 -10.18 5.63 21.07
CA ILE A 154 -9.42 5.56 22.34
C ILE A 154 -9.22 6.96 22.94
N VAL A 155 -9.08 7.99 22.09
CA VAL A 155 -8.84 9.37 22.54
C VAL A 155 -10.14 10.07 22.95
N LEU A 156 -11.28 9.72 22.35
CA LEU A 156 -12.58 10.22 22.79
C LEU A 156 -13.02 9.57 24.11
N GLY A 157 -12.78 8.26 24.29
CA GLY A 157 -13.05 7.57 25.56
C GLY A 157 -12.17 8.06 26.73
N GLY A 158 -10.95 8.53 26.45
CA GLY A 158 -10.09 9.14 27.47
C GLY A 158 -10.52 10.55 27.89
N ARG A 159 -11.41 11.21 27.15
CA ARG A 159 -11.84 12.59 27.43
C ARG A 159 -13.14 12.68 28.23
N GLU A 160 -13.91 11.60 28.29
CA GLU A 160 -15.12 11.52 29.14
C GLU A 160 -14.80 11.18 30.60
N SER A 161 -13.55 10.82 30.92
CA SER A 161 -13.14 10.46 32.29
C SER A 161 -12.56 11.64 33.11
N GLU A 162 -12.55 12.87 32.57
CA GLU A 162 -12.04 14.07 33.25
C GLU A 162 -13.13 15.16 33.46
N VAL A 163 -14.40 14.79 33.61
CA VAL A 163 -15.47 15.72 34.04
C VAL A 163 -16.11 15.24 35.33
#